data_AF-A0A497NRN8-F1
#
_entry.id   AF-A0A497NRN8-F1
#
_cell.length_a   1.000
_cell.length_b   1.000
_cell.length_c   1.000
_cell.angle_alpha   90.00
_cell.angle_beta   90.00
_cell.angle_gamma   90.00
#
_symmetry.space_group_name_H-M   'P 1'
#
loop_
_entity.id
_entity.type
_entity.pdbx_description
1 polymer ?
#
loop_
_entity_poly.entity_id
_entity_poly.type
_entity_poly.pdbx_seq_one_letter_code
_entity_poly.pdbx_strand_id
1 'polypeptide(L)'
;MQKVKLQKVAFVSLAITLILVAYYAGTLNSAMIVQVHEQPRIAGRLRVWLKRADSDSWVLITDQHNLVVTNGLKYVRNLLGFANITSMNQTVYISLSNDAAPSSTWTILPGEITASGLVRSGPDSGYPQVINATAYKTKTTFTCTADGVTVQCAGLHWSSVSNSDGNLYAASTFASTTLYTNDQLALEWDINQKAGS
;
A
#
# COMPACT_ATOMS: atom_id res chain seq x y z
N MET A 1 -0.32 -13.00 77.99
CA MET A 1 0.77 -13.23 77.00
C MET A 1 0.31 -13.90 75.69
N GLN A 2 -0.72 -14.75 75.70
CA GLN A 2 -1.22 -15.49 74.52
C GLN A 2 -1.94 -14.62 73.48
N LYS A 3 -2.72 -13.60 73.90
CA LYS A 3 -3.44 -12.66 73.00
C LYS A 3 -2.50 -11.82 72.11
N VAL A 4 -1.35 -11.38 72.65
CA VAL A 4 -0.35 -10.59 71.91
C VAL A 4 0.36 -11.45 70.85
N LYS A 5 0.58 -12.75 71.12
CA LYS A 5 1.13 -13.68 70.12
C LYS A 5 0.15 -13.94 68.98
N LEU A 6 -1.15 -14.08 69.29
CA LEU A 6 -2.20 -14.29 68.28
C LEU A 6 -2.38 -13.06 67.37
N GLN A 7 -2.31 -11.85 67.93
CA GLN A 7 -2.37 -10.60 67.16
C GLN A 7 -1.18 -10.44 66.20
N LYS A 8 0.04 -10.81 66.64
CA LYS A 8 1.23 -10.78 65.78
C LYS A 8 1.15 -11.79 64.63
N VAL A 9 0.64 -13.00 64.89
CA VAL A 9 0.45 -14.03 63.84
C VAL A 9 -0.61 -13.59 62.83
N ALA A 10 -1.73 -13.01 63.29
CA ALA A 10 -2.76 -12.47 62.40
C ALA A 10 -2.22 -11.35 61.49
N PHE A 11 -1.40 -10.44 62.04
CA PHE A 11 -0.83 -9.34 61.28
C PHE A 11 0.15 -9.82 60.20
N VAL A 12 1.00 -10.79 60.52
CA VAL A 12 1.93 -11.40 59.56
C VAL A 12 1.17 -12.13 58.45
N SER A 13 0.10 -12.86 58.79
CA SER A 13 -0.72 -13.54 57.78
C SER A 13 -1.38 -12.57 56.81
N LEU A 14 -1.93 -11.45 57.32
CA LEU A 14 -2.56 -10.41 56.50
C LEU A 14 -1.55 -9.74 55.55
N ALA A 15 -0.33 -9.47 56.03
CA ALA A 15 0.73 -8.89 55.22
C ALA A 15 1.14 -9.80 54.06
N ILE A 16 1.27 -11.10 54.32
CA ILE A 16 1.59 -12.10 53.28
C ILE A 16 0.46 -12.19 52.25
N THR A 17 -0.81 -12.18 52.69
CA THR A 17 -1.95 -12.20 51.77
C THR A 17 -1.99 -10.96 50.89
N LEU A 18 -1.72 -9.78 51.43
CA LEU A 18 -1.67 -8.53 50.64
C LEU A 18 -0.56 -8.53 49.60
N ILE A 19 0.62 -9.07 49.93
CA ILE A 19 1.73 -9.20 48.99
C ILE A 19 1.37 -10.16 47.85
N LEU A 20 0.72 -11.28 48.16
CA LEU A 20 0.27 -12.25 47.16
C LEU A 20 -0.81 -11.67 46.24
N VAL A 21 -1.78 -10.92 46.80
CA VAL A 21 -2.82 -10.25 46.00
C VAL A 21 -2.22 -9.17 45.11
N ALA A 22 -1.27 -8.38 45.60
CA ALA A 22 -0.58 -7.37 44.81
C ALA A 22 0.25 -7.99 43.68
N TYR A 23 0.96 -9.10 43.95
CA TYR A 23 1.69 -9.84 42.93
C TYR A 23 0.74 -10.39 41.85
N TYR A 24 -0.37 -11.02 42.25
CA TYR A 24 -1.35 -11.58 41.32
C TYR A 24 -2.01 -10.49 40.47
N ALA A 25 -2.41 -9.37 41.10
CA ALA A 25 -2.94 -8.20 40.38
C ALA A 25 -1.90 -7.61 39.41
N GLY A 26 -0.62 -7.57 39.78
CA GLY A 26 0.46 -7.14 38.89
C GLY A 26 0.64 -8.06 37.68
N THR A 27 0.53 -9.38 37.86
CA THR A 27 0.62 -10.33 36.74
C THR A 27 -0.57 -10.26 35.79
N LEU A 28 -1.78 -10.01 36.30
CA LEU A 28 -2.99 -9.83 35.49
C LEU A 28 -2.96 -8.51 34.70
N ASN A 29 -2.35 -7.46 35.28
CA ASN A 29 -2.13 -6.17 34.63
C ASN A 29 -0.76 -6.12 33.93
N SER A 30 -0.42 -7.19 33.20
CA SER A 30 0.73 -7.22 32.30
C SER A 30 0.74 -5.96 31.44
N ALA A 31 1.90 -5.30 31.36
CA ALA A 31 2.06 -4.01 30.69
C ALA A 31 1.37 -3.99 29.32
N MET A 32 0.44 -3.06 29.11
CA MET A 32 -0.06 -2.76 27.78
C MET A 32 1.14 -2.34 26.92
N ILE A 33 1.60 -3.26 26.08
CA ILE A 33 2.55 -2.92 25.02
C ILE A 33 1.74 -2.10 24.03
N VAL A 34 1.81 -0.77 24.17
CA VAL A 34 1.37 0.14 23.11
C VAL A 34 2.35 -0.06 21.97
N GLN A 35 1.99 -0.94 21.03
CA GLN A 35 2.68 -1.08 19.76
C GLN A 35 2.46 0.22 18.99
N VAL A 36 3.38 1.18 19.13
CA VAL A 36 3.43 2.35 18.25
C VAL A 36 3.73 1.82 16.85
N HIS A 37 2.69 1.65 16.05
CA HIS A 37 2.82 1.42 14.62
C HIS A 37 3.20 2.75 13.97
N GLU A 38 4.47 3.13 14.03
CA GLU A 38 4.99 4.09 13.08
C GLU A 38 4.99 3.42 11.71
N GLN A 39 4.06 3.85 10.86
CA GLN A 39 4.09 3.45 9.45
C GLN A 39 5.15 4.30 8.75
N PRO A 40 6.15 3.69 8.08
CA PRO A 40 7.02 4.45 7.22
C PRO A 40 6.16 5.17 6.18
N ARG A 41 6.22 6.50 6.14
CA ARG A 41 5.46 7.31 5.19
C ARG A 41 6.07 7.15 3.80
N ILE A 42 5.70 6.06 3.12
CA ILE A 42 5.92 5.94 1.68
C ILE A 42 4.86 6.80 1.02
N ALA A 43 5.28 7.94 0.48
CA ALA A 43 4.41 8.82 -0.26
C ALA A 43 4.58 8.53 -1.75
N GLY A 44 3.49 8.24 -2.44
CA GLY A 44 3.48 8.22 -3.89
C GLY A 44 2.42 9.16 -4.45
N ARG A 45 2.57 9.49 -5.73
CA ARG A 45 1.57 10.25 -6.49
C ARG A 45 1.34 9.57 -7.82
N LEU A 46 0.08 9.56 -8.23
CA LEU A 46 -0.34 9.16 -9.56
C LEU A 46 -0.71 10.42 -10.34
N ARG A 47 -0.12 10.57 -11.52
CA ARG A 47 -0.54 11.54 -12.52
C ARG A 47 -1.08 10.81 -13.74
N VAL A 48 -2.22 11.26 -14.26
CA VAL A 48 -2.85 10.68 -15.44
C VAL A 48 -3.11 11.77 -16.45
N TRP A 49 -2.62 11.56 -17.67
CA TRP A 49 -2.92 12.41 -18.82
C TRP A 49 -3.69 11.63 -19.87
N LEU A 50 -4.62 12.32 -20.52
CA LEU A 50 -5.38 11.81 -21.64
C LEU A 50 -5.04 12.62 -22.89
N LYS A 51 -4.86 11.91 -23.99
CA LYS A 51 -4.81 12.46 -25.34
C LYS A 51 -5.95 11.83 -26.13
N ARG A 52 -6.84 12.66 -26.67
CA ARG A 52 -7.93 12.19 -27.53
C ARG A 52 -7.40 11.87 -28.92
N ALA A 53 -8.02 10.92 -29.61
CA ALA A 53 -7.60 10.52 -30.95
C ALA A 53 -7.57 11.67 -31.99
N ASP A 54 -8.42 12.68 -31.80
CA ASP A 54 -8.57 13.85 -32.67
C ASP A 54 -7.68 15.04 -32.28
N SER A 55 -6.87 14.92 -31.22
CA SER A 55 -6.06 16.00 -30.69
C SER A 55 -4.63 15.55 -30.42
N ASP A 56 -3.65 16.41 -30.70
CA ASP A 56 -2.26 16.15 -30.32
C ASP A 56 -1.90 16.59 -28.90
N SER A 57 -2.85 17.20 -28.18
CA SER A 57 -2.60 17.76 -26.85
C SER A 57 -2.89 16.75 -25.74
N TRP A 58 -1.98 16.67 -24.77
CA TRP A 58 -2.17 15.92 -23.53
C TRP A 58 -2.86 16.79 -22.48
N VAL A 59 -3.93 16.28 -21.89
CA VAL A 59 -4.69 16.93 -20.82
C VAL A 59 -4.48 16.15 -19.53
N LEU A 60 -4.00 16.83 -18.47
CA LEU A 60 -3.90 16.25 -17.13
C LEU A 60 -5.31 16.07 -16.55
N ILE A 61 -5.69 14.83 -16.24
CA ILE A 61 -6.97 14.49 -15.60
C ILE A 61 -6.84 14.47 -14.09
N THR A 62 -5.70 14.01 -13.58
CA THR A 62 -5.50 13.85 -12.13
C THR A 62 -4.04 14.00 -11.74
N ASP A 63 -3.82 14.52 -10.54
CA ASP A 63 -2.56 14.46 -9.81
C ASP A 63 -2.90 14.34 -8.33
N GLN A 64 -2.74 13.14 -7.79
CA GLN A 64 -3.20 12.82 -6.45
C GLN A 64 -2.31 11.79 -5.77
N HIS A 65 -2.46 11.69 -4.45
CA HIS A 65 -1.76 10.70 -3.66
C HIS A 65 -2.28 9.29 -3.91
N ASN A 66 -1.37 8.31 -3.86
CA ASN A 66 -1.75 6.91 -3.93
C ASN A 66 -2.10 6.35 -2.55
N LEU A 67 -2.85 5.26 -2.57
CA LEU A 67 -2.99 4.36 -1.44
C LEU A 67 -1.96 3.23 -1.60
N VAL A 68 -0.90 3.24 -0.79
CA VAL A 68 -0.01 2.08 -0.68
C VAL A 68 -0.76 0.99 0.09
N VAL A 69 -1.00 -0.15 -0.55
CA VAL A 69 -1.80 -1.23 0.06
C VAL A 69 -0.96 -2.01 1.06
N THR A 70 -1.63 -2.74 1.97
CA THR A 70 -0.97 -3.57 2.98
C THR A 70 -0.01 -4.57 2.34
N ASN A 71 -0.35 -5.09 1.16
CA ASN A 71 0.49 -6.01 0.41
C ASN A 71 1.82 -5.36 -0.06
N GLY A 72 1.77 -4.12 -0.55
CA GLY A 72 2.96 -3.34 -0.91
C GLY A 72 3.87 -3.07 0.27
N LEU A 73 3.31 -2.71 1.43
CA LEU A 73 4.08 -2.52 2.67
C LEU A 73 4.75 -3.82 3.13
N LYS A 74 4.04 -4.95 3.06
CA LYS A 74 4.62 -6.27 3.34
C LYS A 74 5.76 -6.61 2.39
N TYR A 75 5.63 -6.27 1.11
CA TYR A 75 6.68 -6.48 0.11
C TYR A 75 7.96 -5.72 0.46
N VAL A 76 7.86 -4.42 0.79
CA VAL A 76 9.02 -3.62 1.22
C VAL A 76 9.65 -4.18 2.50
N ARG A 77 8.84 -4.51 3.51
CA ARG A 77 9.32 -5.12 4.75
C ARG A 77 10.08 -6.43 4.49
N ASN A 78 9.51 -7.28 3.65
CA ASN A 78 10.11 -8.55 3.26
C ASN A 78 11.39 -8.34 2.44
N LEU A 79 11.49 -7.30 1.61
CA LEU A 79 12.70 -7.01 0.85
C LEU A 79 13.86 -6.52 1.73
N LEU A 80 13.57 -5.69 2.73
CA LEU A 80 14.59 -5.00 3.53
C LEU A 80 14.93 -5.72 4.84
N GLY A 81 13.95 -6.36 5.47
CA GLY A 81 14.06 -6.86 6.85
C GLY A 81 14.05 -8.38 6.99
N PHE A 82 13.66 -9.12 5.95
CA PHE A 82 13.55 -10.57 6.02
C PHE A 82 14.21 -11.22 4.80
N ALA A 83 14.97 -12.30 4.98
CA ALA A 83 15.51 -13.06 3.86
C ALA A 83 14.45 -14.02 3.25
N ASN A 84 13.25 -13.51 2.97
CA ASN A 84 12.08 -14.32 2.59
C ASN A 84 11.55 -14.02 1.17
N ILE A 85 12.22 -13.15 0.40
CA ILE A 85 11.96 -12.94 -1.02
C ILE A 85 13.02 -13.68 -1.84
N THR A 86 12.58 -14.67 -2.62
CA THR A 86 13.47 -15.48 -3.49
C THR A 86 13.69 -14.85 -4.87
N SER A 87 12.79 -13.95 -5.29
CA SER A 87 12.88 -13.25 -6.57
C SER A 87 12.47 -11.80 -6.38
N MET A 88 13.46 -10.92 -6.37
CA MET A 88 13.26 -9.49 -6.19
C MET A 88 12.86 -8.87 -7.52
N ASN A 89 11.58 -8.48 -7.64
CA ASN A 89 11.07 -7.79 -8.83
C ASN A 89 10.93 -6.29 -8.56
N GLN A 90 11.22 -5.51 -9.58
CA GLN A 90 10.98 -4.07 -9.58
C GLN A 90 9.47 -3.76 -9.62
N THR A 91 9.05 -2.75 -8.85
CA THR A 91 7.65 -2.30 -8.78
C THR A 91 7.40 -1.20 -9.82
N VAL A 92 7.07 -1.62 -11.04
CA VAL A 92 7.05 -0.74 -12.23
C VAL A 92 5.86 -0.96 -13.18
N TYR A 93 5.11 -2.05 -13.00
CA TYR A 93 4.04 -2.42 -13.91
C TYR A 93 2.74 -1.70 -13.52
N ILE A 94 2.11 -1.02 -14.48
CA ILE A 94 0.87 -0.28 -14.27
C ILE A 94 -0.28 -1.04 -14.91
N SER A 95 -1.38 -1.15 -14.19
CA SER A 95 -2.65 -1.72 -14.64
C SER A 95 -3.78 -0.70 -14.51
N LEU A 96 -4.90 -0.94 -15.20
CA LEU A 96 -6.09 -0.10 -15.20
C LEU A 96 -7.32 -0.92 -14.80
N SER A 97 -8.25 -0.30 -14.09
CA SER A 97 -9.57 -0.87 -13.82
C SER A 97 -10.67 0.19 -13.77
N ASN A 98 -11.91 -0.26 -13.64
CA ASN A 98 -13.08 0.59 -13.46
C ASN A 98 -13.59 0.61 -12.00
N ASP A 99 -12.76 0.27 -11.02
CA ASP A 99 -13.19 0.29 -9.61
C ASP A 99 -13.22 1.70 -9.05
N ALA A 100 -14.28 2.06 -8.35
CA ALA A 100 -14.50 3.44 -7.89
C ALA A 100 -13.73 3.81 -6.62
N ALA A 101 -13.20 2.83 -5.86
CA ALA A 101 -12.54 3.09 -4.58
C ALA A 101 -11.45 2.04 -4.27
N PRO A 102 -10.18 2.43 -4.09
CA PRO A 102 -9.12 1.52 -3.69
C PRO A 102 -9.26 1.09 -2.24
N SER A 103 -8.91 -0.17 -1.95
CA SER A 103 -8.84 -0.67 -0.57
C SER A 103 -7.41 -1.03 -0.16
N SER A 104 -7.07 -0.76 1.09
CA SER A 104 -5.78 -1.13 1.69
C SER A 104 -5.59 -2.64 1.85
N THR A 105 -6.67 -3.43 1.75
CA THR A 105 -6.65 -4.89 1.83
C THR A 105 -6.38 -5.58 0.51
N TRP A 106 -6.41 -4.85 -0.60
CA TRP A 106 -6.22 -5.43 -1.92
C TRP A 106 -4.81 -6.00 -2.11
N THR A 107 -4.76 -7.21 -2.66
CA THR A 107 -3.55 -7.93 -3.06
C THR A 107 -3.39 -7.99 -4.58
N ILE A 108 -4.49 -7.73 -5.29
CA ILE A 108 -4.67 -7.62 -6.74
C ILE A 108 -5.50 -6.36 -7.01
N LEU A 109 -5.36 -5.75 -8.19
CA LEU A 109 -6.32 -4.73 -8.63
C LEU A 109 -7.61 -5.47 -9.06
N PRO A 110 -8.75 -5.31 -8.38
CA PRO A 110 -10.00 -5.91 -8.84
C PRO A 110 -10.35 -5.37 -10.23
N GLY A 111 -11.14 -6.14 -10.99
CA GLY A 111 -11.64 -5.69 -12.29
C GLY A 111 -10.56 -5.21 -13.26
N GLU A 112 -9.32 -5.70 -13.13
CA GLU A 112 -8.21 -5.29 -13.99
C GLU A 112 -8.58 -5.54 -15.47
N ILE A 113 -8.41 -4.51 -16.27
CA ILE A 113 -8.72 -4.54 -17.68
C ILE A 113 -7.57 -5.26 -18.40
N THR A 114 -7.90 -6.39 -19.01
CA THR A 114 -6.95 -7.23 -19.76
C THR A 114 -7.24 -7.27 -21.25
N ALA A 115 -7.90 -6.24 -21.78
CA ALA A 115 -8.29 -6.13 -23.17
C ALA A 115 -8.21 -4.67 -23.66
N SER A 116 -8.62 -4.43 -24.90
CA SER A 116 -8.78 -3.09 -25.48
C SER A 116 -7.51 -2.23 -25.51
N GLY A 117 -6.33 -2.84 -25.55
CA GLY A 117 -5.04 -2.13 -25.51
C GLY A 117 -4.67 -1.54 -24.14
N LEU A 118 -5.43 -1.88 -23.09
CA LEU A 118 -5.26 -1.38 -21.73
C LEU A 118 -4.67 -2.45 -20.77
N VAL A 119 -4.09 -3.50 -21.33
CA VAL A 119 -3.45 -4.60 -20.58
C VAL A 119 -2.27 -4.07 -19.80
N ARG A 120 -2.07 -4.57 -18.58
CA ARG A 120 -0.92 -4.25 -17.72
C ARG A 120 0.39 -4.13 -18.51
N SER A 121 1.10 -3.04 -18.32
CA SER A 121 2.33 -2.77 -19.05
C SER A 121 3.42 -2.15 -18.15
N GLY A 122 4.67 -2.29 -18.59
CA GLY A 122 5.84 -1.74 -17.92
C GLY A 122 6.13 -0.30 -18.34
N PRO A 123 7.29 0.26 -17.91
CA PRO A 123 7.70 1.61 -18.30
C PRO A 123 7.91 1.73 -19.81
N ASP A 124 7.46 2.84 -20.42
CA ASP A 124 7.66 3.14 -21.84
C ASP A 124 9.16 3.16 -22.22
N SER A 125 10.02 3.58 -21.28
CA SER A 125 11.49 3.59 -21.44
C SER A 125 12.16 2.23 -21.20
N GLY A 126 11.41 1.20 -20.78
CA GLY A 126 11.92 -0.11 -20.38
C GLY A 126 12.50 -0.17 -18.95
N TYR A 127 12.74 0.97 -18.31
CA TYR A 127 13.26 1.06 -16.94
C TYR A 127 12.63 2.25 -16.18
N PRO A 128 12.50 2.16 -14.84
CA PRO A 128 12.07 3.29 -14.02
C PRO A 128 13.13 4.39 -14.01
N GLN A 129 12.69 5.64 -13.88
CA GLN A 129 13.57 6.80 -13.82
C GLN A 129 13.86 7.18 -12.37
N VAL A 130 15.13 7.38 -12.04
CA VAL A 130 15.53 7.91 -10.73
C VAL A 130 15.21 9.41 -10.68
N ILE A 131 14.44 9.83 -9.67
CA ILE A 131 14.18 11.26 -9.42
C ILE A 131 15.27 11.82 -8.50
N ASN A 132 15.57 11.10 -7.42
CA ASN A 132 16.61 11.42 -6.45
C ASN A 132 16.99 10.15 -5.64
N ALA A 133 17.85 10.30 -4.63
CA ALA A 133 18.34 9.19 -3.80
C ALA A 133 17.24 8.35 -3.12
N THR A 134 16.05 8.90 -2.91
CA THR A 134 14.94 8.27 -2.18
C THR A 134 13.68 8.09 -3.03
N ALA A 135 13.72 8.46 -4.32
CA ALA A 135 12.53 8.50 -5.16
C ALA A 135 12.80 8.07 -6.59
N TYR A 136 11.84 7.34 -7.15
CA TYR A 136 11.83 6.94 -8.55
C TYR A 136 10.44 7.16 -9.14
N LYS A 137 10.36 7.11 -10.48
CA LYS A 137 9.10 7.11 -11.22
C LYS A 137 9.05 6.08 -12.32
N THR A 138 7.85 5.63 -12.63
CA THR A 138 7.55 4.81 -13.80
C THR A 138 6.45 5.51 -14.60
N LYS A 139 6.56 5.47 -15.93
CA LYS A 139 5.57 6.04 -16.85
C LYS A 139 5.18 5.00 -17.90
N THR A 140 3.88 4.84 -18.11
CA THR A 140 3.32 3.92 -19.10
C THR A 140 2.24 4.61 -19.90
N THR A 141 2.27 4.45 -21.21
CA THR A 141 1.25 4.98 -22.13
C THR A 141 0.44 3.84 -22.71
N PHE A 142 -0.86 3.83 -22.44
CA PHE A 142 -1.82 2.91 -23.04
C PHE A 142 -2.46 3.56 -24.25
N THR A 143 -2.78 2.76 -25.27
CA THR A 143 -3.57 3.19 -26.42
C THR A 143 -4.82 2.32 -26.47
N CYS A 144 -5.99 2.94 -26.36
CA CYS A 144 -7.26 2.23 -26.37
C CYS A 144 -7.56 1.72 -27.78
N THR A 145 -7.94 0.45 -27.91
CA THR A 145 -8.26 -0.18 -29.19
C THR A 145 -9.75 -0.48 -29.36
N ALA A 146 -10.60 0.05 -28.48
CA ALA A 146 -12.05 -0.14 -28.50
C ALA A 146 -12.79 1.12 -28.04
N ASP A 147 -14.06 1.21 -28.39
CA ASP A 147 -14.92 2.33 -28.01
C ASP A 147 -15.66 2.08 -26.70
N GLY A 148 -15.89 3.15 -25.93
CA GLY A 148 -16.73 3.12 -24.73
C GLY A 148 -16.07 2.45 -23.51
N VAL A 149 -14.75 2.25 -23.51
CA VAL A 149 -14.05 1.62 -22.39
C VAL A 149 -13.91 2.63 -21.26
N THR A 150 -14.46 2.33 -20.09
CA THR A 150 -14.41 3.25 -18.94
C THR A 150 -13.32 2.83 -17.96
N VAL A 151 -12.50 3.79 -17.54
CA VAL A 151 -11.42 3.62 -16.57
C VAL A 151 -11.52 4.66 -15.47
N GLN A 152 -11.24 4.25 -14.24
CA GLN A 152 -11.25 5.17 -13.09
C GLN A 152 -10.31 4.76 -11.95
N CYS A 153 -9.55 3.67 -12.10
CA CYS A 153 -8.54 3.26 -11.14
C CYS A 153 -7.30 2.73 -11.85
N ALA A 154 -6.14 2.92 -11.21
CA ALA A 154 -4.89 2.34 -11.63
C ALA A 154 -4.22 1.60 -10.47
N GLY A 155 -3.50 0.53 -10.80
CA GLY A 155 -2.72 -0.27 -9.87
C GLY A 155 -1.24 -0.28 -10.26
N LEU A 156 -0.36 -0.25 -9.27
CA LEU A 156 1.08 -0.42 -9.43
C LEU A 156 1.50 -1.79 -8.90
N HIS A 157 2.26 -2.54 -9.70
CA HIS A 157 2.59 -3.94 -9.46
C HIS A 157 4.07 -4.24 -9.61
N TRP A 158 4.53 -5.31 -8.95
CA TRP A 158 5.85 -5.92 -9.18
C TRP A 158 5.80 -7.21 -10.01
N SER A 159 4.67 -7.46 -10.68
CA SER A 159 4.47 -8.57 -11.62
C SER A 159 3.94 -8.03 -12.93
N SER A 160 4.50 -8.50 -14.05
CA SER A 160 4.02 -8.20 -15.40
C SER A 160 2.75 -8.97 -15.78
N VAL A 161 2.39 -10.01 -15.02
CA VAL A 161 1.29 -10.92 -15.37
C VAL A 161 -0.04 -10.27 -15.03
N SER A 162 -0.91 -10.05 -16.02
CA SER A 162 -2.26 -9.53 -15.80
C SER A 162 -3.10 -10.45 -14.92
N ASN A 163 -3.99 -9.89 -14.11
CA ASN A 163 -4.80 -10.61 -13.12
C ASN A 163 -4.01 -11.46 -12.10
N SER A 164 -2.69 -11.24 -11.98
CA SER A 164 -1.91 -11.94 -10.96
C SER A 164 -2.17 -11.35 -9.58
N ASP A 165 -2.35 -12.24 -8.59
CA ASP A 165 -2.58 -11.87 -7.20
C ASP A 165 -1.27 -11.76 -6.39
N GLY A 166 -1.36 -11.13 -5.22
CA GLY A 166 -0.26 -11.00 -4.27
C GLY A 166 0.84 -10.05 -4.72
N ASN A 167 0.58 -9.20 -5.71
CA ASN A 167 1.59 -8.29 -6.28
C ASN A 167 1.16 -6.84 -6.46
N LEU A 168 -0.01 -6.46 -5.96
CA LEU A 168 -0.41 -5.06 -5.90
C LEU A 168 0.41 -4.33 -4.83
N TYR A 169 1.06 -3.23 -5.22
CA TYR A 169 1.84 -2.36 -4.35
C TYR A 169 1.05 -1.14 -3.89
N ALA A 170 0.41 -0.46 -4.85
CA ALA A 170 -0.40 0.71 -4.58
C ALA A 170 -1.53 0.80 -5.59
N ALA A 171 -2.60 1.49 -5.21
CA ALA A 171 -3.73 1.77 -6.08
C ALA A 171 -4.17 3.23 -5.89
N SER A 172 -4.79 3.79 -6.91
CA SER A 172 -5.31 5.16 -6.88
C SER A 172 -6.45 5.32 -7.88
N THR A 173 -7.51 6.02 -7.48
CA THR A 173 -8.71 6.25 -8.29
C THR A 173 -8.81 7.67 -8.79
N PHE A 174 -9.05 7.85 -10.07
CA PHE A 174 -9.18 9.16 -10.70
C PHE A 174 -10.59 9.35 -11.27
N ALA A 175 -10.86 10.54 -11.83
CA ALA A 175 -12.16 10.84 -12.41
C ALA A 175 -12.50 9.82 -13.51
N SER A 176 -13.72 9.27 -13.45
CA SER A 176 -14.18 8.30 -14.45
C SER A 176 -14.04 8.84 -15.86
N THR A 177 -13.29 8.12 -16.68
CA THR A 177 -12.92 8.54 -18.03
C THR A 177 -13.33 7.45 -19.01
N THR A 178 -14.22 7.79 -19.92
CA THR A 178 -14.55 6.93 -21.08
C THR A 178 -13.56 7.19 -22.20
N LEU A 179 -12.94 6.13 -22.68
CA LEU A 179 -11.97 6.09 -23.76
C LEU A 179 -12.63 5.55 -25.03
N TYR A 180 -12.19 6.10 -26.15
CA TYR A 180 -12.55 5.64 -27.49
C TYR A 180 -11.33 5.12 -28.22
N THR A 181 -11.55 4.47 -29.36
CA THR A 181 -10.48 3.91 -30.19
C THR A 181 -9.45 4.98 -30.53
N ASN A 182 -8.17 4.66 -30.35
CA ASN A 182 -7.00 5.53 -30.51
C ASN A 182 -6.83 6.64 -29.45
N ASP A 183 -7.71 6.75 -28.45
CA ASP A 183 -7.40 7.57 -27.27
C ASP A 183 -6.19 6.98 -26.54
N GLN A 184 -5.35 7.85 -26.00
CA GLN A 184 -4.17 7.45 -25.25
C GLN A 184 -4.25 7.93 -23.80
N LEU A 185 -3.84 7.05 -22.88
CA LEU A 185 -3.76 7.36 -21.46
C LEU A 185 -2.33 7.18 -20.99
N ALA A 186 -1.68 8.25 -20.58
CA ALA A 186 -0.36 8.21 -19.98
C ALA A 186 -0.50 8.25 -18.46
N LEU A 187 0.13 7.31 -17.77
CA LEU A 187 0.16 7.25 -16.31
C LEU A 187 1.60 7.38 -15.85
N GLU A 188 1.86 8.28 -14.92
CA GLU A 188 3.14 8.40 -14.23
C GLU A 188 2.92 8.15 -12.74
N TRP A 189 3.68 7.22 -12.20
CA TRP A 189 3.66 6.89 -10.78
C TRP A 189 5.00 7.27 -10.16
N ASP A 190 4.96 8.24 -9.24
CA ASP A 190 6.11 8.62 -8.43
C ASP A 190 6.04 7.88 -7.09
N ILE A 191 7.16 7.30 -6.67
CA ILE A 191 7.31 6.68 -5.35
C ILE A 191 8.44 7.39 -4.63
N ASN A 192 8.17 7.89 -3.43
CA ASN A 192 9.13 8.56 -2.57
C ASN A 192 9.15 7.94 -1.17
N GLN A 193 10.34 7.52 -0.74
CA GLN A 193 10.58 6.91 0.56
C GLN A 193 11.05 7.91 1.62
N LYS A 194 11.18 9.20 1.29
CA LYS A 194 11.57 10.22 2.26
C LYS A 194 10.48 10.38 3.32
N ALA A 195 10.87 10.28 4.59
CA ALA A 195 10.03 10.67 5.72
C ALA A 195 9.54 12.12 5.48
N GLY A 196 8.23 12.33 5.57
CA GLY A 196 7.63 13.66 5.40
C GLY A 196 8.36 14.68 6.26
N SER A 197 8.74 15.81 5.65
CA SER A 197 9.19 17.01 6.34
C SER A 197 8.20 17.47 7.40
#